data_AF-A0A8C2BHH9-F1
#
_entry.id   AF-A0A8C2BHH9-F1
#
_cell.length_a   1.000
_cell.length_b   1.000
_cell.length_c   1.000
_cell.angle_alpha   90.00
_cell.angle_beta   90.00
_cell.angle_gamma   90.00
#
_symmetry.space_group_name_H-M   'P 1'
#
loop_
_entity.id
_entity.type
_entity.pdbx_description
1 polymer ?
#
loop_
_entity_poly.entity_id
_entity_poly.type
_entity_poly.pdbx_seq_one_letter_code
_entity_poly.pdbx_strand_id
1 'polypeptide(L)'
;MATSRLEINFIRLLSRCESLASESRNETEWRLEKYVGALEEMLVALKKSPSKPAAEILTDYNRKVDFLKGLLEADKLVSSEKSLANQFLAPGRTPTISSERTPASKTVHIQSKARCVGEMRKELMSTV
;
A
#
# COMPACT_ATOMS: atom_id res chain seq x y z
N MET A 1 -25.87 1.63 30.04
CA MET A 1 -24.48 1.93 30.44
C MET A 1 -24.03 3.17 29.67
N ALA A 2 -23.40 4.14 30.31
CA ALA A 2 -22.90 5.33 29.62
C ALA A 2 -21.58 5.01 28.90
N THR A 3 -21.44 5.48 27.66
CA THR A 3 -20.21 5.36 26.87
C THR A 3 -19.07 6.09 27.59
N SER A 4 -17.94 5.42 27.81
CA SER A 4 -16.81 6.03 28.51
C SER A 4 -16.16 7.14 27.67
N ARG A 5 -15.49 8.11 28.31
CA ARG A 5 -14.71 9.13 27.58
C ARG A 5 -13.67 8.51 26.65
N LEU A 6 -13.04 7.41 27.10
CA LEU A 6 -12.07 6.68 26.29
C LEU A 6 -12.72 6.10 25.03
N GLU A 7 -13.89 5.48 25.18
CA GLU A 7 -14.65 4.92 24.06
C GLU A 7 -15.13 6.00 23.09
N ILE A 8 -15.61 7.15 23.59
CA ILE A 8 -16.00 8.28 22.73
C ILE A 8 -14.81 8.77 21.90
N ASN A 9 -13.63 8.93 22.52
CA ASN A 9 -12.43 9.33 21.79
C ASN A 9 -12.03 8.27 20.76
N PHE A 10 -12.12 6.99 21.12
CA PHE A 10 -11.82 5.88 20.22
C PHE A 10 -12.73 5.90 18.99
N ILE A 11 -14.05 6.01 19.18
CA ILE A 11 -15.04 6.07 18.09
C ILE A 11 -14.76 7.27 17.16
N ARG A 12 -14.45 8.45 17.72
CA ARG A 12 -14.14 9.65 16.93
C ARG A 12 -12.89 9.47 16.09
N LEU A 13 -11.83 8.91 16.68
CA LEU A 13 -10.59 8.65 15.96
C LEU A 13 -10.81 7.59 14.88
N LEU A 14 -11.57 6.54 15.19
CA LEU A 14 -11.90 5.46 14.26
C LEU A 14 -12.62 5.98 13.03
N SER A 15 -13.66 6.79 13.23
CA SER A 15 -14.39 7.44 12.13
C SER A 15 -13.49 8.35 11.29
N ARG A 16 -12.54 9.04 11.92
CA ARG A 16 -11.55 9.86 11.21
C ARG A 16 -10.61 9.00 10.36
N CYS A 17 -10.16 7.85 10.87
CA CYS A 17 -9.35 6.90 10.12
C CYS A 17 -10.12 6.30 8.94
N GLU A 18 -11.39 5.92 9.13
CA GLU A 18 -12.27 5.43 8.05
C GLU A 18 -12.41 6.48 6.92
N SER A 19 -12.54 7.77 7.28
CA SER A 19 -12.60 8.86 6.30
C SER A 19 -11.26 9.05 5.57
N LEU A 20 -10.14 9.12 6.30
CA LEU A 20 -8.80 9.24 5.73
C LEU A 20 -8.43 8.07 4.82
N ALA A 21 -8.89 6.86 5.14
CA ALA A 21 -8.66 5.66 4.34
C ALA A 21 -9.41 5.65 3.00
N SER A 22 -10.51 6.42 2.90
CA SER A 22 -11.30 6.57 1.68
C SER A 22 -10.88 7.79 0.84
N GLU A 23 -10.21 8.77 1.44
CA GLU A 23 -9.56 9.90 0.75
C GLU A 23 -8.29 9.47 -0.01
N SER A 24 -7.92 10.21 -1.06
CA SER A 24 -6.77 9.90 -1.93
C SER A 24 -5.45 9.80 -1.13
N ARG A 25 -4.83 8.61 -1.15
CA ARG A 25 -3.89 8.14 -0.11
C ARG A 25 -2.49 8.75 -0.10
N ASN A 26 -2.11 9.51 -1.12
CA ASN A 26 -0.69 9.81 -1.33
C ASN A 26 -0.09 10.86 -0.36
N GLU A 27 -0.89 11.79 0.20
CA GLU A 27 -0.37 12.82 1.11
C GLU A 27 -0.64 12.53 2.60
N THR A 28 -1.61 11.65 2.90
CA THR A 28 -2.12 11.44 4.26
C THR A 28 -1.74 10.09 4.88
N GLU A 29 -1.02 9.24 4.14
CA GLU A 29 -0.65 7.88 4.57
C GLU A 29 0.02 7.84 5.94
N TRP A 30 1.04 8.67 6.16
CA TRP A 30 1.76 8.71 7.45
C TRP A 30 0.86 9.13 8.62
N ARG A 31 -0.16 9.96 8.36
CA ARG A 31 -1.13 10.40 9.38
C ARG A 31 -2.05 9.24 9.75
N LEU A 32 -2.54 8.51 8.76
CA LEU A 32 -3.38 7.34 8.97
C LEU A 32 -2.60 6.28 9.76
N GLU A 33 -1.34 6.02 9.41
CA GLU A 33 -0.48 5.08 10.14
C GLU A 33 -0.33 5.47 11.62
N LYS A 34 -0.09 6.74 11.92
CA LYS A 34 0.00 7.23 13.31
C LYS A 34 -1.34 7.11 14.05
N TYR A 35 -2.45 7.44 13.41
CA TYR A 35 -3.77 7.34 14.03
C TYR A 35 -4.20 5.89 14.27
N VAL A 36 -3.86 4.96 13.37
CA VAL A 36 -4.09 3.53 13.56
C VAL A 36 -3.28 3.01 14.75
N GLY A 37 -2.01 3.41 14.91
CA GLY A 37 -1.23 3.06 16.10
C GLY A 37 -1.87 3.57 17.40
N ALA A 38 -2.39 4.80 17.41
CA ALA A 38 -3.13 5.33 18.56
C ALA A 38 -4.45 4.56 18.83
N LEU A 39 -5.16 4.11 17.78
CA LEU A 39 -6.34 3.26 17.93
C LEU A 39 -6.01 1.93 18.61
N GLU A 40 -4.86 1.31 18.29
CA GLU A 40 -4.43 0.07 18.94
C GLU A 40 -4.20 0.27 20.44
N GLU A 41 -3.49 1.32 20.83
CA GLU A 41 -3.25 1.65 22.23
C GLU A 41 -4.57 1.91 22.99
N MET A 42 -5.46 2.70 22.39
CA MET A 42 -6.78 2.99 22.96
C MET A 42 -7.65 1.75 23.07
N LEU A 43 -7.58 0.83 22.10
CA LEU A 43 -8.33 -0.43 22.11
C LEU A 43 -7.82 -1.37 23.22
N VAL A 44 -6.50 -1.43 23.43
CA VAL A 44 -5.90 -2.17 24.55
C VAL A 44 -6.35 -1.58 25.88
N ALA A 45 -6.36 -0.24 26.00
CA ALA A 45 -6.86 0.43 27.19
C ALA A 45 -8.36 0.17 27.42
N LEU A 46 -9.18 0.18 26.35
CA LEU A 46 -10.61 -0.12 26.42
C LEU A 46 -10.88 -1.53 26.93
N LYS A 47 -10.14 -2.53 26.45
CA LYS A 47 -10.27 -3.93 26.90
C LYS A 47 -9.98 -4.11 28.39
N LYS A 48 -9.11 -3.27 28.95
CA LYS A 48 -8.73 -3.26 30.38
C LYS A 48 -9.62 -2.36 31.24
N SER A 49 -10.46 -1.52 30.62
CA SER A 49 -11.32 -0.57 31.33
C SER A 49 -12.37 -1.28 32.19
N PRO A 50 -12.64 -0.81 33.41
CA PRO A 50 -13.74 -1.31 34.23
C PRO A 50 -15.12 -0.99 33.62
N SER A 51 -15.19 0.01 32.73
CA SER A 51 -16.39 0.40 31.98
C SER A 51 -16.27 0.00 30.50
N LYS A 52 -15.70 -1.18 30.24
CA LYS A 52 -15.52 -1.66 28.87
C LYS A 52 -16.87 -1.91 28.17
N PRO A 53 -16.93 -1.74 26.84
CA PRO A 53 -18.13 -2.05 26.06
C PRO A 53 -18.47 -3.55 26.11
N ALA A 54 -19.65 -3.89 25.62
CA ALA A 54 -20.04 -5.29 25.40
C ALA A 54 -19.04 -6.02 24.49
N ALA A 55 -18.91 -7.34 24.69
CA ALA A 55 -17.93 -8.16 23.96
C ALA A 55 -18.13 -8.11 22.43
N GLU A 56 -19.38 -8.02 21.97
CA GLU A 56 -19.72 -7.88 20.55
C GLU A 56 -19.17 -6.57 19.97
N ILE A 57 -19.40 -5.45 20.67
CA ILE A 57 -18.89 -4.13 20.28
C ILE A 57 -17.36 -4.11 20.26
N LEU A 58 -16.72 -4.69 21.27
CA LEU A 58 -15.25 -4.83 21.29
C LEU A 58 -14.75 -5.67 20.10
N THR A 59 -15.48 -6.71 19.72
CA THR A 59 -15.12 -7.57 18.58
C THR A 59 -15.19 -6.76 17.28
N ASP A 60 -16.23 -5.95 17.10
CA ASP A 60 -16.35 -5.05 15.95
C ASP A 60 -15.25 -3.99 15.91
N TYR A 61 -14.90 -3.40 17.07
CA TYR A 61 -13.77 -2.48 17.15
C TYR A 61 -12.44 -3.14 16.77
N ASN A 62 -12.19 -4.40 17.18
CA ASN A 62 -11.00 -5.13 16.74
C ASN A 62 -11.00 -5.32 15.22
N ARG A 63 -12.09 -5.84 14.66
CA ARG A 63 -12.22 -6.07 13.21
C ARG A 63 -11.95 -4.80 12.39
N LYS A 64 -12.47 -3.66 12.84
CA LYS A 64 -12.26 -2.38 12.17
C LYS A 64 -10.81 -1.90 12.24
N VAL A 65 -10.16 -2.02 13.40
CA VAL A 65 -8.73 -1.67 13.55
C VAL A 65 -7.86 -2.59 12.70
N ASP A 66 -8.13 -3.91 12.72
CA ASP A 66 -7.40 -4.88 11.90
C ASP A 66 -7.58 -4.63 10.40
N PHE A 67 -8.77 -4.25 9.97
CA PHE A 67 -9.03 -3.85 8.59
C PHE A 67 -8.18 -2.64 8.17
N LEU A 68 -8.15 -1.59 8.99
CA LEU A 68 -7.34 -0.39 8.73
C LEU A 68 -5.83 -0.71 8.66
N LYS A 69 -5.36 -1.64 9.50
CA LYS A 69 -3.97 -2.13 9.45
C LYS A 69 -3.68 -2.89 8.16
N GLY A 70 -4.53 -3.84 7.80
CA GLY A 70 -4.38 -4.60 6.56
C GLY A 70 -4.40 -3.70 5.32
N LEU A 71 -5.15 -2.60 5.38
CA LEU A 71 -5.19 -1.59 4.33
C LEU A 71 -3.86 -0.85 4.17
N LEU A 72 -3.21 -0.49 5.28
CA LEU A 72 -1.89 0.14 5.30
C LEU A 72 -0.79 -0.84 4.84
N GLU A 73 -0.88 -2.10 5.23
CA GLU A 73 0.06 -3.14 4.80
C GLU A 73 -0.04 -3.43 3.30
N ALA A 74 -1.25 -3.51 2.77
CA ALA A 74 -1.48 -3.68 1.33
C ALA A 74 -0.92 -2.51 0.51
N ASP A 75 -1.01 -1.27 1.04
CA ASP A 75 -0.47 -0.09 0.35
C ASP A 75 1.06 -0.12 0.27
N LYS A 76 1.73 -0.50 1.37
CA LYS A 76 3.19 -0.69 1.41
C LYS A 76 3.67 -1.68 0.35
N LEU A 77 2.93 -2.76 0.13
CA LEU A 77 3.24 -3.74 -0.91
C LEU A 77 3.09 -3.15 -2.32
N VAL A 78 1.97 -2.48 -2.59
CA VAL A 78 1.70 -1.85 -3.90
C VAL A 78 2.72 -0.76 -4.23
N SER A 79 3.13 0.03 -3.24
CA SER A 79 4.17 1.06 -3.40
C SER A 79 5.54 0.44 -3.73
N SER A 80 5.89 -0.67 -3.08
CA SER A 80 7.12 -1.41 -3.35
C SER A 80 7.15 -2.00 -4.77
N GLU A 81 6.04 -2.60 -5.25
CA GLU A 81 5.93 -3.12 -6.61
C GLU A 81 6.04 -2.01 -7.67
N LYS A 82 5.42 -0.84 -7.43
CA LYS A 82 5.55 0.34 -8.30
C LYS A 82 6.99 0.86 -8.35
N SER A 83 7.69 0.89 -7.22
CA SER A 83 9.10 1.28 -7.16
C SER A 83 10.00 0.29 -7.90
N LEU A 84 9.74 -1.01 -7.77
CA LEU A 84 10.48 -2.06 -8.44
C LEU A 84 10.31 -1.97 -9.97
N ALA A 85 9.07 -1.79 -10.45
CA ALA A 85 8.78 -1.59 -11.87
C ALA A 85 9.52 -0.36 -12.44
N ASN A 86 9.57 0.75 -11.69
CA ASN A 86 10.34 1.92 -12.08
C ASN A 86 11.86 1.65 -12.18
N GLN A 87 12.42 0.75 -11.37
CA GLN A 87 13.82 0.35 -11.47
C GLN A 87 14.11 -0.46 -12.74
N PHE A 88 13.18 -1.34 -13.17
CA PHE A 88 13.31 -2.09 -14.41
C PHE A 88 13.10 -1.25 -15.68
N LEU A 89 12.28 -0.19 -15.58
CA LEU A 89 11.95 0.68 -16.71
C LEU A 89 12.94 1.86 -16.89
N ALA A 90 13.78 2.15 -15.90
CA ALA A 90 14.82 3.16 -16.00
C ALA A 90 15.90 2.73 -17.02
N PRO A 91 16.11 3.45 -18.13
CA PRO A 91 17.20 3.15 -19.05
C PRO A 91 18.55 3.42 -18.37
N GLY A 92 19.35 2.38 -18.14
CA GLY A 92 20.78 2.55 -17.90
C GLY A 92 21.38 2.06 -16.58
N ARG A 93 20.97 0.90 -16.04
CA ARG A 93 21.81 0.17 -15.08
C ARG A 93 21.88 -1.32 -15.40
N THR A 94 22.92 -1.68 -16.15
CA THR A 94 23.47 -3.04 -16.13
C THR A 94 23.86 -3.41 -14.69
N PRO A 95 23.49 -4.58 -14.16
CA PRO A 95 24.07 -5.06 -12.92
C PRO A 95 25.55 -5.34 -13.19
N THR A 96 26.41 -4.48 -12.69
CA THR A 96 27.84 -4.77 -12.57
C THR A 96 27.99 -5.87 -11.53
N ILE A 97 27.87 -7.13 -11.96
CA ILE A 97 28.47 -8.25 -11.24
C ILE A 97 29.97 -7.95 -11.22
N SER A 98 30.50 -7.77 -10.02
CA SER A 98 31.92 -7.65 -9.75
C SER A 98 32.62 -8.95 -10.17
N SER A 99 33.17 -8.91 -11.38
CA SER A 99 34.46 -9.46 -11.79
C SER A 99 35.05 -10.56 -10.89
N GLU A 100 34.94 -11.81 -11.33
CA GLU A 100 36.09 -12.71 -11.34
C GLU A 100 36.43 -13.06 -12.81
N ARG A 101 37.59 -12.56 -13.26
CA ARG A 101 38.45 -13.07 -14.35
C ARG A 101 37.88 -13.14 -15.80
N THR A 102 38.23 -12.12 -16.58
CA THR A 102 38.41 -12.05 -18.05
C THR A 102 39.29 -13.18 -18.65
N PRO A 103 39.48 -13.32 -20.00
CA PRO A 103 38.84 -12.66 -21.17
C PRO A 103 38.60 -13.57 -22.42
N ALA A 104 37.85 -13.09 -23.43
CA ALA A 104 38.30 -12.96 -24.85
C ALA A 104 37.13 -12.73 -25.85
N SER A 105 37.16 -11.55 -26.48
CA SER A 105 36.92 -11.35 -27.93
C SER A 105 35.47 -11.27 -28.48
N LYS A 106 35.11 -10.02 -28.86
CA LYS A 106 34.48 -9.62 -30.15
C LYS A 106 32.98 -9.94 -30.34
N THR A 107 32.09 -8.97 -30.05
CA THR A 107 31.45 -8.02 -31.01
C THR A 107 30.33 -8.56 -31.90
N VAL A 108 29.12 -8.03 -31.62
CA VAL A 108 27.99 -7.70 -32.51
C VAL A 108 27.12 -8.82 -33.09
N HIS A 109 25.82 -8.79 -32.72
CA HIS A 109 24.63 -8.70 -33.60
C HIS A 109 23.42 -9.32 -32.85
N ILE A 110 22.45 -8.53 -32.37
CA ILE A 110 21.26 -8.11 -33.14
C ILE A 110 20.76 -9.22 -34.08
N GLN A 111 19.87 -10.09 -33.60
CA GLN A 111 18.57 -10.41 -34.24
C GLN A 111 17.86 -11.63 -33.62
N SER A 112 16.54 -11.64 -33.81
CA SER A 112 15.55 -12.72 -33.66
C SER A 112 14.94 -12.91 -32.27
N LYS A 113 13.63 -12.82 -32.07
CA LYS A 113 12.51 -12.87 -33.04
C LYS A 113 11.23 -12.25 -32.45
N ALA A 114 10.49 -11.58 -33.33
CA ALA A 114 9.15 -11.04 -33.12
C ALA A 114 8.04 -12.12 -33.13
N ARG A 115 7.01 -11.92 -32.29
CA ARG A 115 5.54 -12.14 -32.45
C ARG A 115 4.94 -12.22 -31.04
N CYS A 116 3.91 -11.49 -30.64
CA CYS A 116 2.64 -11.20 -31.31
C CYS A 116 1.93 -10.02 -30.58
N VAL A 117 0.88 -9.48 -31.21
CA VAL A 117 -0.02 -8.37 -30.83
C VAL A 117 0.55 -6.99 -31.23
N GLY A 118 0.20 -6.38 -32.35
CA GLY A 118 -1.02 -6.47 -33.15
C GLY A 118 -1.50 -5.04 -33.38
N GLU A 119 -1.10 -4.46 -34.51
CA GLU A 119 -1.45 -3.09 -34.91
C GLU A 119 -2.97 -2.89 -34.99
N MET A 120 -3.56 -2.09 -34.10
CA MET A 120 -4.93 -1.58 -34.24
C MET A 120 -5.03 -0.09 -33.85
N ARG A 121 -4.03 0.73 -34.20
CA ARG A 121 -4.06 2.17 -33.87
C ARG A 121 -3.77 3.13 -35.02
N LYS A 122 -3.84 2.65 -36.27
CA LYS A 122 -3.48 3.47 -37.44
C LYS A 122 -4.53 3.52 -38.57
N GLU A 123 -5.79 3.23 -38.25
CA GLU A 123 -6.91 3.30 -39.21
C GLU A 123 -8.13 4.09 -38.66
N LEU A 124 -7.96 4.94 -37.64
CA LEU A 124 -9.07 5.74 -37.09
C LEU A 124 -8.92 7.26 -37.17
N MET A 125 -7.92 7.77 -37.91
CA MET A 125 -7.74 9.22 -38.11
C MET A 125 -7.37 9.61 -39.54
N SER A 126 -7.94 8.93 -40.55
CA SER A 126 -7.93 9.45 -41.92
C SER A 126 -9.34 9.36 -42.52
N THR A 127 -10.18 10.30 -42.11
CA THR A 127 -11.36 10.70 -42.89
C THR A 127 -11.34 12.22 -42.93
N VAL A 128 -10.69 12.77 -43.94
CA VAL A 128 -11.16 13.89 -44.77
C VAL A 128 -10.65 13.64 -46.18
#